data_AF-A0A382XQE2-F1
#
_entry.id   AF-A0A382XQE2-F1
#
_cell.length_a   1.000
_cell.length_b   1.000
_cell.length_c   1.000
_cell.angle_alpha   90.00
_cell.angle_beta   90.00
_cell.angle_gamma   90.00
#
_symmetry.space_group_name_H-M   'P 1'
#
loop_
_entity.id
_entity.type
_entity.pdbx_description
1 polymer ?
#
loop_
_entity_poly.entity_id
_entity_poly.type
_entity_poly.pdbx_seq_one_letter_code
_entity_poly.pdbx_strand_id
1 'polypeptide(L)' 'FKRTLVNSDNADIQFRYPIVMAIAVWNGGNRERNGQKGISNWILLRL' A
#
# COMPACT_ATOMS: atom_id res chain seq x y z
N PHE A 1 7.94 3.06 6.84
CA PHE A 1 8.08 3.41 5.42
C PHE A 1 7.78 4.89 5.24
N LYS A 2 8.58 5.63 4.47
CA LYS A 2 8.39 7.07 4.18
C LYS A 2 8.78 7.32 2.73
N ARG A 3 7.93 8.02 1.96
CA ARG A 3 8.22 8.45 0.57
C ARG A 3 7.69 9.86 0.31
N THR A 4 8.19 10.51 -0.72
CA THR A 4 7.64 11.78 -1.22
C THR A 4 6.24 11.54 -1.81
N LEU A 5 5.38 12.56 -1.75
CA LEU A 5 4.01 12.44 -2.28
C LEU A 5 3.99 12.28 -3.80
N VAL A 6 4.94 12.91 -4.49
CA VAL A 6 5.11 12.90 -5.93
C VAL A 6 6.59 12.69 -6.24
N ASN A 7 6.87 12.03 -7.37
CA ASN A 7 8.20 11.87 -7.94
C ASN A 7 8.12 11.89 -9.49
N SER A 8 9.26 11.69 -10.16
CA SER A 8 9.36 11.70 -11.62
C SER A 8 9.10 10.34 -12.27
N ASP A 9 8.86 9.29 -11.48
CA ASP A 9 8.62 7.94 -12.01
C ASP A 9 7.13 7.75 -12.29
N ASN A 10 6.79 7.52 -13.56
CA ASN A 10 5.41 7.32 -13.98
C ASN A 10 4.85 5.93 -13.61
N ALA A 11 5.71 4.97 -13.23
CA ALA A 11 5.25 3.68 -12.71
C ALA A 11 4.72 3.80 -11.27
N ASP A 12 5.11 4.85 -10.54
CA ASP A 12 4.65 5.11 -9.20
C ASP A 12 3.29 5.83 -9.19
N ILE A 13 2.45 5.44 -8.23
CA ILE A 13 1.24 6.19 -7.91
C ILE A 13 1.63 7.56 -7.35
N GLN A 14 1.14 8.62 -7.98
CA GLN A 14 1.37 10.01 -7.59
C GLN A 14 0.25 10.50 -6.66
N PHE A 15 0.58 10.88 -5.42
CA PHE A 15 -0.41 11.33 -4.44
C PHE A 15 -0.72 12.82 -4.59
N ARG A 16 -1.53 13.16 -5.60
CA ARG A 16 -1.99 14.54 -5.87
C ARG A 16 -3.40 14.83 -5.36
N TYR A 17 -4.18 13.78 -5.11
CA TYR A 17 -5.58 13.82 -4.70
C TYR A 17 -5.88 12.63 -3.77
N PRO A 18 -7.00 12.65 -3.02
CA PRO A 18 -7.41 11.51 -2.21
C PRO A 18 -7.48 10.23 -3.03
N ILE A 19 -6.88 9.15 -2.51
CA ILE A 19 -6.76 7.89 -3.23
C ILE A 19 -7.13 6.71 -2.34
N VAL A 20 -7.66 5.66 -2.95
CA VAL A 20 -7.98 4.43 -2.24
C VAL A 20 -6.71 3.58 -2.03
N MET A 21 -6.54 3.07 -0.81
CA MET A 21 -5.39 2.26 -0.38
C MET A 21 -5.87 1.03 0.41
N ALA A 22 -5.10 -0.06 0.36
CA ALA A 22 -5.23 -1.19 1.28
C ALA A 22 -3.86 -1.58 1.83
N ILE A 23 -3.84 -2.22 2.99
CA ILE A 23 -2.63 -2.71 3.65
C ILE A 23 -2.65 -4.23 3.62
N ALA A 24 -1.54 -4.84 3.23
CA ALA A 24 -1.35 -6.28 3.31
C ALA A 24 -0.18 -6.61 4.24
N VAL A 25 -0.35 -7.63 5.07
CA VAL A 25 0.61 -8.05 6.09
C VAL A 25 0.85 -9.55 5.96
N TRP A 26 2.12 -9.95 6.00
CA TRP A 26 2.55 -11.35 6.00
C TRP A 26 3.22 -11.66 7.34
N ASN A 27 2.76 -12.71 8.01
CA ASN A 27 3.42 -13.25 9.20
C ASN A 27 4.47 -14.31 8.80
N GLY A 28 5.74 -13.95 8.91
CA GLY A 28 6.86 -14.86 8.64
C GLY A 28 6.89 -16.09 9.55
N GLY A 29 6.41 -15.98 10.79
CA GLY A 29 6.28 -17.12 11.72
C GLY A 29 5.22 -18.13 11.27
N ASN A 30 4.18 -17.66 10.58
CA ASN A 30 3.14 -18.50 9.96
C ASN A 30 3.49 -18.93 8.53
N ARG A 31 4.72 -18.66 8.06
CA ARG A 31 5.19 -18.95 6.69
C ARG A 31 4.30 -18.35 5.58
N GLU A 32 3.57 -17.29 5.89
CA GLU A 32 2.73 -16.58 4.93
C GLU A 32 3.57 -15.98 3.79
N ARG A 33 3.18 -16.25 2.55
CA ARG A 33 3.82 -15.74 1.33
C ARG A 33 2.81 -15.58 0.20
N ASN A 34 3.16 -14.74 -0.76
CA ASN A 34 2.36 -14.52 -1.97
C ASN A 34 0.91 -14.14 -1.63
N GLY A 35 -0.06 -14.99 -1.96
CA GLY A 35 -1.49 -14.78 -1.68
C GLY A 35 -1.91 -15.07 -0.24
N GLN A 36 -1.09 -15.77 0.56
CA GLN A 36 -1.38 -16.03 1.97
C GLN A 36 -0.94 -14.81 2.78
N LYS A 37 -1.90 -13.94 3.11
CA LYS A 37 -1.68 -12.68 3.83
C LYS A 37 -2.97 -12.16 4.43
N GLY A 38 -2.86 -11.41 5.51
CA GLY A 38 -3.95 -10.53 5.94
C GLY A 38 -4.03 -9.32 5.02
N ILE A 39 -5.24 -8.93 4.60
CA ILE A 39 -5.48 -7.72 3.81
C ILE A 39 -6.60 -6.89 4.45
N SER A 40 -6.40 -5.58 4.52
CA SER A 40 -7.45 -4.66 4.96
C SER A 40 -8.52 -4.46 3.88
N ASN A 41 -9.70 -4.00 4.28
CA ASN A 41 -10.61 -3.35 3.34
C ASN A 41 -9.96 -2.10 2.74
N TRP A 42 -10.56 -1.59 1.66
CA TRP A 42 -10.19 -0.33 1.06
C TRP A 42 -10.40 0.84 2.04
N ILE A 43 -9.39 1.71 2.14
CA ILE A 43 -9.38 2.90 2.98
C ILE A 43 -9.10 4.10 2.09
N LEU A 44 -9.84 5.20 2.29
CA LEU A 44 -9.56 6.45 1.59
C LEU A 44 -8.41 7.18 2.27
N LEU A 45 -7.26 7.26 1.60
CA LEU A 45 -6.16 8.11 2.01
C LEU A 45 -6.49 9.56 1.69
N ARG A 46 -6.60 10.40 2.72
CA ARG A 46 -6.72 11.85 2.60
C ARG A 46 -5.33 12.48 2.81
N LEU A 47 -4.98 13.46 1.97
CA LEU A 47 -3.74 14.23 2.03
C LEU A 47 -3.81 15.34 3.07
#